data_AF-A0A655ZK92-F1
#
_entry.id   AF-A0A655ZK92-F1
#
_cell.length_a   1.000
_cell.length_b   1.000
_cell.length_c   1.000
_cell.angle_alpha   90.00
_cell.angle_beta   90.00
_cell.angle_gamma   90.00
#
_symmetry.space_group_name_H-M   'P 1'
#
loop_
_entity.id
_entity.type
_entity.pdbx_description
1 polymer ?
#
loop_
_entity_poly.entity_id
_entity_poly.type
_entity_poly.pdbx_seq_one_letter_code
_entity_poly.pdbx_strand_id
1 'polypeptide(L)'
;MLAAVPKGNRIVTLDIPGKRWDTEELAVQLESWKLDGRDVSILIGGPEGLAPACKAAADQSWSLSPLTLPHPLVRVVMAESLYRAWSITTNHPYHRE
;
A
#
# COMPACT_ATOMS: atom_id res chain seq x y z
N MET A 1 -9.98 5.14 12.33
CA MET A 1 -8.87 4.94 11.38
C MET A 1 -8.14 6.24 11.10
N LEU A 2 -8.77 7.26 10.50
CA LEU A 2 -8.09 8.56 10.22
C LEU A 2 -7.51 9.24 11.46
N ALA A 3 -8.16 9.13 12.63
CA ALA A 3 -7.62 9.68 13.87
C ALA A 3 -6.28 9.04 14.32
N ALA A 4 -5.94 7.85 13.81
CA ALA A 4 -4.68 7.17 14.10
C ALA A 4 -3.57 7.51 13.08
N VAL A 5 -3.89 8.26 12.02
CA VAL A 5 -2.91 8.70 11.01
C VAL A 5 -2.20 9.95 11.56
N PRO A 6 -0.87 9.92 11.73
CA PRO A 6 -0.12 11.11 12.12
C PRO A 6 -0.29 12.24 11.09
N LYS A 7 -0.26 13.49 11.57
CA LYS A 7 -0.42 14.65 10.70
C LYS A 7 0.72 14.72 9.69
N GLY A 8 0.36 14.96 8.43
CA GLY A 8 1.33 15.10 7.35
C GLY A 8 1.72 13.78 6.68
N ASN A 9 1.29 12.62 7.20
CA ASN A 9 1.54 11.36 6.51
C ASN A 9 0.84 11.30 5.16
N ARG A 10 1.49 10.67 4.19
CA ARG A 10 0.86 10.23 2.94
C ARG A 10 -0.10 9.09 3.24
N ILE A 11 -1.33 9.16 2.75
CA ILE A 11 -2.35 8.13 2.96
C ILE A 11 -2.47 7.26 1.70
N VAL A 12 -2.18 5.97 1.85
CA VAL A 12 -2.39 4.96 0.79
C VAL A 12 -3.46 3.99 1.27
N THR A 13 -4.55 3.84 0.52
CA THR A 13 -5.60 2.87 0.86
C THR A 13 -5.44 1.56 0.11
N LEU A 14 -5.65 0.43 0.78
CA LEU A 14 -5.88 -0.85 0.11
C LEU A 14 -7.36 -1.01 -0.22
N ASP A 15 -7.69 -1.04 -1.50
CA ASP A 15 -9.07 -1.15 -1.98
C ASP A 15 -9.12 -1.88 -3.33
N ILE A 16 -10.13 -2.71 -3.55
CA ILE A 16 -10.31 -3.48 -4.80
C ILE A 16 -10.31 -2.58 -6.06
N PRO A 17 -11.02 -1.43 -6.10
CA PRO A 17 -10.98 -0.51 -7.24
C PRO A 17 -9.71 0.34 -7.33
N GLY A 18 -8.74 0.17 -6.42
CA GLY A 18 -7.47 0.86 -6.47
C GLY A 18 -6.64 0.52 -7.72
N LYS A 19 -5.56 1.27 -7.97
CA LYS A 19 -4.64 0.95 -9.06
C LYS A 19 -3.99 -0.40 -8.76
N ARG A 20 -4.00 -1.27 -9.77
CA ARG A 20 -3.28 -2.56 -9.74
C ARG A 20 -1.85 -2.28 -10.14
N TRP A 21 -0.94 -2.45 -9.20
CA TRP A 21 0.49 -2.37 -9.45
C TRP A 21 1.05 -3.78 -9.56
N ASP A 22 1.94 -3.99 -10.53
CA ASP A 22 2.89 -5.08 -10.42
C ASP A 22 4.01 -4.74 -9.41
N THR A 23 4.98 -5.63 -9.28
CA THR A 23 6.04 -5.46 -8.28
C THR A 23 7.00 -4.31 -8.64
N GLU A 24 7.27 -4.09 -9.93
CA GLU A 24 8.15 -3.02 -10.41
C GLU A 24 7.49 -1.66 -10.23
N GLU A 25 6.21 -1.54 -10.58
CA GLU A 25 5.42 -0.34 -10.33
C GLU A 25 5.35 -0.01 -8.84
N LEU A 26 5.19 -1.02 -7.98
CA LEU A 26 5.23 -0.82 -6.53
C LEU A 26 6.60 -0.34 -6.04
N ALA A 27 7.70 -0.84 -6.63
CA ALA A 27 9.05 -0.35 -6.33
C ALA A 27 9.23 1.13 -6.75
N VAL A 28 8.67 1.53 -7.89
CA VAL A 28 8.64 2.93 -8.33
C VAL A 28 7.81 3.79 -7.36
N GLN A 29 6.66 3.32 -6.90
CA GLN A 29 5.88 4.04 -5.88
C GLN A 29 6.67 4.19 -4.58
N LEU A 30 7.34 3.13 -4.14
CA LEU A 30 8.15 3.14 -2.94
C LEU A 30 9.29 4.16 -3.02
N GLU A 31 10.00 4.27 -4.14
CA GLU A 31 10.99 5.33 -4.38
C GLU A 31 10.36 6.72 -4.37
N SER A 32 9.20 6.89 -5.02
CA SER A 32 8.46 8.16 -4.99
C SER A 32 8.07 8.57 -3.56
N TRP A 33 7.69 7.61 -2.71
CA TRP A 33 7.36 7.88 -1.31
C TRP A 33 8.60 8.29 -0.49
N LYS A 34 9.77 7.69 -0.75
CA LYS A 34 11.04 8.10 -0.10
C LYS A 34 11.39 9.55 -0.46
N LEU A 35 11.26 9.92 -1.74
CA LEU A 35 11.55 11.28 -2.23
C LEU A 35 10.60 12.34 -1.68
N ASP A 36 9.34 11.98 -1.41
CA ASP A 36 8.32 12.87 -0.82
C ASP A 36 8.66 13.27 0.63
N GLY A 37 9.52 12.51 1.33
CA GLY A 37 10.01 12.82 2.67
C GLY A 37 8.96 12.73 3.80
N ARG A 38 7.71 12.40 3.47
CA ARG A 38 6.62 12.15 4.43
C ARG A 38 6.59 10.68 4.80
N ASP A 39 6.22 10.38 6.05
CA ASP A 39 5.88 9.01 6.43
C ASP A 39 4.62 8.54 5.69
N VAL A 40 4.52 7.23 5.43
CA VAL A 40 3.38 6.64 4.72
C VAL A 40 2.50 5.85 5.69
N SER A 41 1.20 6.16 5.69
CA SER A 41 0.18 5.40 6.40
C SER A 41 -0.65 4.59 5.41
N ILE A 42 -0.51 3.26 5.46
CA ILE A 42 -1.28 2.33 4.63
C ILE A 42 -2.53 1.88 5.38
N LEU A 43 -3.70 2.18 4.84
CA LEU A 43 -4.99 1.94 5.44
C LEU A 43 -5.59 0.66 4.88
N ILE A 44 -5.93 -0.27 5.78
CA ILE A 44 -6.56 -1.54 5.43
C ILE A 44 -7.93 -1.62 6.09
N GLY A 45 -8.98 -1.74 5.27
CA GLY A 45 -10.37 -1.78 5.71
C GLY A 45 -10.72 -3.02 6.54
N GLY A 46 -11.86 -2.94 7.24
CA GLY A 46 -12.45 -4.10 7.91
C GLY A 46 -13.26 -4.97 6.95
N PRO A 47 -14.13 -5.87 7.46
CA PRO A 47 -15.03 -6.68 6.63
C PRO A 47 -15.89 -5.87 5.65
N GLU A 48 -16.35 -4.70 6.09
CA GLU A 48 -17.16 -3.77 5.28
C GLU A 48 -16.31 -2.82 4.40
N GLY A 49 -14.99 -3.05 4.33
CA GLY A 49 -14.05 -2.21 3.61
C GLY A 49 -13.68 -0.91 4.34
N LEU A 50 -13.32 0.11 3.55
CA LEU A 50 -12.93 1.44 4.04
C LEU A 50 -14.12 2.41 4.03
N ALA A 51 -14.29 3.15 5.11
CA ALA A 51 -15.29 4.21 5.19
C ALA A 51 -15.06 5.27 4.09
N PRO A 52 -16.11 5.91 3.56
CA PRO A 52 -15.98 6.91 2.48
C PRO A 52 -14.99 8.03 2.79
N ALA A 53 -14.93 8.50 4.04
CA ALA A 53 -13.98 9.51 4.47
C ALA A 53 -12.51 9.05 4.35
N CYS A 54 -12.22 7.76 4.56
CA CYS A 54 -10.86 7.23 4.38
C CYS A 54 -10.47 7.20 2.90
N LYS A 55 -11.42 6.82 2.01
CA LYS A 55 -11.19 6.83 0.57
C LYS A 55 -10.99 8.24 0.03
N ALA A 56 -11.77 9.21 0.52
CA ALA A 56 -11.66 10.62 0.12
C ALA A 56 -10.36 11.28 0.60
N ALA A 57 -9.80 10.82 1.73
CA ALA A 57 -8.54 11.33 2.26
C ALA A 57 -7.29 10.67 1.65
N ALA A 58 -7.45 9.67 0.79
CA ALA A 58 -6.33 8.91 0.23
C ALA A 58 -5.60 9.72 -0.84
N ASP A 59 -4.27 9.84 -0.72
CA ASP A 59 -3.41 10.34 -1.79
C ASP A 59 -3.33 9.33 -2.94
N GLN A 60 -3.37 8.03 -2.60
CA GLN A 60 -3.31 6.92 -3.56
C GLN A 60 -4.19 5.76 -3.08
N SER A 61 -4.71 4.98 -4.03
CA SER A 61 -5.42 3.74 -3.76
C SER A 61 -4.78 2.59 -4.52
N TRP A 62 -4.46 1.51 -3.81
CA TRP A 62 -3.75 0.34 -4.29
C TRP A 62 -4.62 -0.91 -4.18
N SER A 63 -4.71 -1.65 -5.27
CA SER A 63 -5.39 -2.95 -5.33
C SER A 63 -4.37 -4.08 -5.39
N LEU A 64 -4.40 -4.97 -4.39
CA LEU A 64 -3.57 -6.18 -4.35
C LEU A 64 -4.05 -7.27 -5.32
N SER A 65 -5.35 -7.27 -5.62
CA SER A 65 -6.00 -8.33 -6.40
C SER A 65 -7.41 -7.87 -6.81
N PRO A 66 -7.95 -8.35 -7.95
CA PRO A 66 -9.38 -8.24 -8.23
C PRO A 66 -10.24 -9.08 -7.26
N LEU A 67 -9.64 -9.99 -6.49
CA LEU A 67 -10.35 -10.84 -5.54
C LEU A 67 -10.60 -10.11 -4.21
N THR A 68 -11.70 -10.46 -3.55
CA THR A 68 -11.92 -10.06 -2.15
C THR A 68 -11.06 -10.94 -1.24
N LEU A 69 -10.02 -10.35 -0.66
CA LEU A 69 -9.10 -11.03 0.25
C LEU A 69 -9.52 -10.78 1.71
N PRO A 70 -9.44 -11.79 2.60
CA PRO A 70 -9.70 -11.58 4.01
C PRO A 70 -8.62 -10.67 4.62
N HIS A 71 -9.03 -9.72 5.46
CA HIS A 71 -8.15 -8.72 6.07
C HIS A 71 -6.85 -9.25 6.69
N PRO A 72 -6.82 -10.41 7.40
CA PRO A 72 -5.57 -10.97 7.89
C PRO A 72 -4.57 -11.30 6.78
N LEU A 73 -5.05 -11.83 5.65
CA LEU A 73 -4.21 -12.17 4.50
C LEU A 73 -3.72 -10.92 3.77
N VAL A 74 -4.58 -9.90 3.65
CA VAL A 74 -4.21 -8.60 3.06
C VAL A 74 -2.97 -8.00 3.73
N ARG A 75 -2.88 -8.08 5.06
CA ARG A 75 -1.71 -7.60 5.82
C ARG A 75 -0.43 -8.32 5.45
N VAL A 76 -0.49 -9.65 5.32
CA VAL A 76 0.67 -10.49 4.98
C VAL A 76 1.11 -10.24 3.54
N VAL A 77 0.17 -10.24 2.60
CA VAL A 77 0.46 -10.00 1.17
C VAL A 77 1.03 -8.61 0.98
N MET A 78 0.44 -7.58 1.59
CA MET A 78 0.95 -6.21 1.55
C MET A 78 2.38 -6.11 2.10
N ALA A 79 2.65 -6.70 3.27
CA ALA A 79 3.97 -6.65 3.89
C ALA A 79 5.04 -7.35 3.02
N GLU A 80 4.71 -8.52 2.48
CA GLU A 80 5.60 -9.26 1.57
C GLU A 80 5.83 -8.47 0.28
N SER A 81 4.78 -7.90 -0.32
CA SER A 81 4.88 -7.12 -1.55
C SER A 81 5.75 -5.87 -1.36
N LEU A 82 5.62 -5.18 -0.22
CA LEU A 82 6.49 -4.05 0.12
C LEU A 82 7.93 -4.48 0.33
N TYR A 83 8.17 -5.61 1.01
CA TYR A 83 9.52 -6.15 1.16
C TYR A 83 10.14 -6.53 -0.19
N ARG A 84 9.36 -7.14 -1.08
CA ARG A 84 9.79 -7.46 -2.45
C ARG A 84 10.10 -6.20 -3.26
N ALA A 85 9.23 -5.19 -3.24
CA ALA A 85 9.48 -3.91 -3.88
C ALA A 85 10.74 -3.23 -3.31
N TRP A 86 10.91 -3.22 -1.99
CA TRP A 86 12.12 -2.72 -1.35
C TRP A 86 13.38 -3.47 -1.80
N SER A 87 13.30 -4.80 -1.94
CA SER A 87 14.42 -5.61 -2.39
C SER A 87 14.88 -5.24 -3.81
N ILE A 88 13.94 -4.85 -4.69
CA ILE A 88 14.25 -4.29 -6.02
C ILE A 88 14.96 -2.94 -5.85
N THR A 89 14.42 -2.02 -5.05
CA THR A 89 15.02 -0.68 -4.86
C THR A 89 16.45 -0.69 -4.31
N THR A 90 16.83 -1.77 -3.64
CA THR A 90 18.13 -1.92 -2.99
C THR A 90 19.05 -2.90 -3.71
N ASN A 91 18.65 -3.41 -4.88
CA ASN A 91 19.34 -4.48 -5.62
C ASN A 91 19.67 -5.70 -4.72
N HIS A 92 18.76 -6.03 -3.80
CA HIS A 92 18.93 -7.14 -2.87
C HIS A 92 18.60 -8.48 -3.57
N PRO A 93 19.37 -9.58 -3.34
CA PRO A 93 19.23 -10.87 -4.04
C PRO A 93 17.90 -11.63 -3.82
N TYR A 94 17.00 -11.08 -3.01
CA TYR A 94 15.69 -11.68 -2.74
C TYR A 94 14.78 -11.61 -3.96
N HIS A 95 14.96 -10.60 -4.81
CA HIS A 95 14.33 -10.58 -6.11
C HIS A 95 15.05 -11.58 -7.01
N ARG A 96 14.47 -12.77 -7.13
CA ARG A 96 14.77 -13.73 -8.19
C ARG A 96 13.60 -13.64 -9.16
N GLU A 97 13.88 -13.19 -10.38
CA GLU A 97 12.97 -13.29 -11.52
C GLU A 97 12.52 -14.74 -11.75
#